data_AF-A0A450UDS3-F1
#
_entry.id   AF-A0A450UDS3-F1
#
_cell.length_a   1.000
_cell.length_b   1.000
_cell.length_c   1.000
_cell.angle_alpha   90.00
_cell.angle_beta   90.00
_cell.angle_gamma   90.00
#
_symmetry.space_group_name_H-M   'P 1'
#
loop_
_entity.id
_entity.type
_entity.pdbx_description
1 polymer ?
#
loop_
_entity_poly.entity_id
_entity_poly.type
_entity_poly.pdbx_seq_one_letter_code
_entity_poly.pdbx_strand_id
1 'polypeptide(L)'
;MEWIVGIAVLTAGFLMDRAYEWHKKRRAGLTGQAHNIIAKLGNSVQSYTGNYFLSDNPTDNFRITRHVYEHATGDVIGTCFRENPVCYGEQDLARLLPKDASFTRLTTDSVCTDTDRIQAETLLKEFAPSAKIINVPSGDYFTRIDGIFTELSDGTHIAFVTFPKTTTEDRNRGIVFYGHTAKAFFEYYRDLRDAS
;
A
#
# COMPACT_ATOMS: atom_id res chain seq x y z
N MET A 1 17.83 -52.13 1.07
CA MET A 1 17.98 -51.12 0.00
C MET A 1 16.63 -50.47 -0.36
N GLU A 2 15.54 -51.23 -0.39
CA GLU A 2 14.19 -50.74 -0.73
C GLU A 2 13.60 -49.68 0.22
N TRP A 3 13.88 -49.75 1.53
CA TRP A 3 13.41 -48.76 2.51
C TRP A 3 14.00 -47.35 2.31
N ILE A 4 15.24 -47.27 1.83
CA ILE A 4 15.92 -46.00 1.55
C ILE A 4 15.28 -45.32 0.32
N VAL A 5 14.91 -46.12 -0.69
CA VAL A 5 14.18 -45.65 -1.88
C VAL A 5 12.79 -45.16 -1.51
N GLY A 6 12.07 -45.87 -0.63
CA GLY A 6 10.76 -45.45 -0.14
C GLY A 6 10.79 -44.11 0.61
N ILE A 7 11.78 -43.91 1.50
CA ILE A 7 11.95 -42.64 2.22
C ILE A 7 12.33 -41.50 1.27
N ALA A 8 13.18 -41.75 0.28
CA ALA A 8 13.58 -40.77 -0.72
C ALA A 8 12.40 -40.32 -1.60
N VAL A 9 11.52 -41.23 -2.03
CA VAL A 9 10.32 -40.90 -2.80
C VAL A 9 9.34 -40.07 -1.98
N LEU A 10 9.13 -40.40 -0.70
CA LEU A 10 8.25 -39.64 0.19
C LEU A 10 8.78 -38.23 0.47
N THR A 11 10.08 -38.08 0.71
CA THR A 11 10.69 -36.75 0.92
C THR A 11 10.67 -35.92 -0.36
N ALA A 12 10.96 -36.51 -1.52
CA ALA A 12 10.85 -35.82 -2.80
C ALA A 12 9.42 -35.37 -3.11
N GLY A 13 8.42 -36.23 -2.87
CA GLY A 13 7.00 -35.90 -3.03
C GLY A 13 6.55 -34.78 -2.11
N PHE A 14 6.94 -34.82 -0.83
CA PHE A 14 6.65 -33.76 0.14
C PHE A 14 7.29 -32.42 -0.24
N LEU A 15 8.54 -32.43 -0.71
CA LEU A 15 9.23 -31.22 -1.17
C LEU A 15 8.60 -30.65 -2.44
N MET A 16 8.20 -31.50 -3.39
CA MET A 16 7.50 -31.06 -4.60
C MET A 16 6.13 -30.46 -4.28
N ASP A 17 5.36 -31.07 -3.38
CA ASP A 17 4.05 -30.54 -2.97
C ASP A 17 4.20 -29.18 -2.26
N ARG A 18 5.21 -29.04 -1.38
CA ARG A 18 5.54 -27.74 -0.78
C ARG A 18 6.03 -26.72 -1.80
N ALA A 19 6.83 -27.11 -2.78
CA ALA A 19 7.28 -26.21 -3.83
C ALA A 19 6.12 -25.75 -4.72
N TYR A 20 5.18 -26.65 -5.03
CA TYR A 20 3.97 -26.35 -5.79
C TYR A 20 3.04 -25.41 -5.02
N GLU A 21 2.74 -25.70 -3.75
CA GLU A 21 1.91 -24.83 -2.91
C GLU A 21 2.59 -23.48 -2.65
N TRP A 22 3.92 -23.45 -2.48
CA TRP A 22 4.66 -22.19 -2.40
C TRP A 22 4.58 -21.40 -3.71
N HIS A 23 4.76 -22.05 -4.87
CA HIS A 23 4.62 -21.40 -6.17
C HIS A 23 3.21 -20.84 -6.39
N LYS A 24 2.19 -21.61 -6.03
CA LYS A 24 0.78 -21.22 -6.11
C LYS A 24 0.48 -20.04 -5.19
N LYS A 25 0.95 -20.07 -3.94
CA LYS A 25 0.83 -18.94 -2.99
C LYS A 25 1.60 -17.71 -3.48
N ARG A 26 2.80 -17.88 -4.00
CA ARG A 26 3.62 -16.81 -4.58
C ARG A 26 2.93 -16.18 -5.79
N ARG A 27 2.35 -16.99 -6.67
CA ARG A 27 1.58 -16.52 -7.84
C ARG A 27 0.29 -15.81 -7.43
N ALA A 28 -0.30 -16.18 -6.30
CA ALA A 28 -1.44 -15.52 -5.69
C ALA A 28 -1.06 -14.30 -4.82
N GLY A 29 0.23 -13.96 -4.66
CA GLY A 29 0.67 -12.85 -3.81
C GLY A 29 0.55 -13.12 -2.30
N LEU A 30 0.33 -14.38 -1.89
CA LEU A 30 0.13 -14.83 -0.51
C LEU A 30 1.46 -15.13 0.22
N THR A 31 2.57 -14.54 -0.22
CA THR A 31 3.91 -14.73 0.35
C THR A 31 4.70 -13.43 0.28
N GLY A 32 5.76 -13.30 1.08
CA GLY A 32 6.65 -12.13 1.07
C GLY A 32 6.27 -11.08 2.11
N GLN A 33 6.92 -9.92 2.05
CA GLN A 33 6.75 -8.84 3.01
C GLN A 33 5.31 -8.33 3.05
N ALA A 34 4.64 -8.17 1.89
CA ALA A 34 3.25 -7.74 1.85
C ALA A 34 2.34 -8.68 2.65
N HIS A 35 2.49 -9.99 2.43
CA HIS A 35 1.74 -10.99 3.18
C HIS A 35 2.02 -10.89 4.69
N ASN A 36 3.28 -10.73 5.10
CA ASN A 36 3.66 -10.64 6.52
C ASN A 36 3.10 -9.38 7.20
N ILE A 37 3.13 -8.24 6.49
CA ILE A 37 2.57 -6.97 6.98
C ILE A 37 1.06 -7.12 7.17
N ILE A 38 0.37 -7.68 6.18
CA ILE A 38 -1.07 -7.83 6.20
C ILE A 38 -1.53 -8.91 7.17
N ALA A 39 -0.82 -10.04 7.30
CA ALA A 39 -1.16 -11.10 8.24
C ALA A 39 -1.17 -10.61 9.70
N LYS A 40 -0.30 -9.64 10.04
CA LYS A 40 -0.30 -9.01 11.37
C LYS A 40 -1.52 -8.13 11.65
N LEU A 41 -2.27 -7.73 10.61
CA LEU A 41 -3.56 -7.05 10.76
C LEU A 41 -4.70 -8.01 11.12
N GLY A 42 -4.47 -9.34 11.13
CA GLY A 42 -5.46 -10.42 11.14
C GLY A 42 -6.49 -10.50 12.27
N ASN A 43 -6.50 -9.56 13.23
CA ASN A 43 -7.56 -9.43 14.24
C ASN A 43 -8.43 -8.17 14.04
N SER A 44 -8.01 -7.22 13.20
CA SER A 44 -8.67 -5.92 13.02
C SER A 44 -9.36 -5.76 11.67
N VAL A 45 -9.30 -6.77 10.80
CA VAL A 45 -9.81 -6.65 9.44
C VAL A 45 -10.47 -7.94 8.99
N GLN A 46 -11.70 -7.86 8.49
CA GLN A 46 -12.42 -9.03 7.99
C GLN A 46 -11.80 -9.46 6.65
N SER A 47 -11.28 -10.69 6.60
CA SER A 47 -10.78 -11.26 5.34
C SER A 47 -11.96 -11.65 4.45
N TYR A 48 -12.02 -11.09 3.24
CA TYR A 48 -12.92 -11.57 2.19
C TYR A 48 -12.08 -12.13 1.05
N THR A 49 -12.21 -13.43 0.80
CA THR A 49 -11.73 -14.10 -0.43
C THR A 49 -10.36 -13.64 -0.92
N GLY A 50 -9.31 -13.93 -0.14
CA GLY A 50 -7.96 -14.15 -0.64
C GLY A 50 -7.10 -12.96 -1.07
N ASN A 51 -7.63 -11.81 -1.48
CA ASN A 51 -6.81 -10.73 -2.07
C ASN A 51 -7.09 -9.31 -1.55
N TYR A 52 -8.05 -9.16 -0.63
CA TYR A 52 -8.32 -7.87 -0.01
C TYR A 52 -8.92 -7.99 1.40
N PHE A 53 -8.83 -6.90 2.15
CA PHE A 53 -9.37 -6.75 3.49
C PHE A 53 -10.20 -5.47 3.56
N LEU A 54 -11.35 -5.53 4.23
CA LEU A 54 -12.26 -4.41 4.40
C LEU A 54 -12.15 -3.86 5.82
N SER A 55 -11.96 -2.56 5.96
CA SER A 55 -12.18 -1.87 7.23
C SER A 55 -13.64 -1.46 7.36
N ASP A 56 -14.14 -1.51 8.59
CA ASP A 56 -15.55 -1.23 8.87
C ASP A 56 -15.82 0.24 9.19
N ASN A 57 -14.79 0.99 9.64
CA ASN A 57 -14.91 2.35 10.16
C ASN A 57 -13.61 3.19 10.00
N PRO A 58 -13.66 4.51 10.25
CA PRO A 58 -12.49 5.40 10.16
C PRO A 58 -11.33 5.04 11.09
N THR A 59 -11.60 4.53 12.30
CA THR A 59 -10.56 4.13 13.26
C THR A 59 -9.73 2.96 12.70
N ASP A 60 -10.39 2.00 12.04
CA ASP A 60 -9.72 0.89 11.39
C ASP A 60 -8.95 1.34 10.14
N ASN A 61 -9.47 2.31 9.36
CA ASN A 61 -8.70 2.95 8.29
C ASN A 61 -7.41 3.53 8.83
N PHE A 62 -7.48 4.31 9.91
CA PHE A 62 -6.30 4.92 10.51
C PHE A 62 -5.29 3.88 10.99
N ARG A 63 -5.75 2.83 11.69
CA ARG A 63 -4.89 1.73 12.16
C ARG A 63 -4.19 1.01 11.00
N ILE A 64 -4.93 0.71 9.94
CA ILE A 64 -4.40 0.07 8.74
C ILE A 64 -3.38 0.97 8.06
N THR A 65 -3.74 2.23 7.76
CA THR A 65 -2.84 3.18 7.10
C THR A 65 -1.56 3.36 7.89
N ARG A 66 -1.68 3.57 9.20
CA ARG A 66 -0.53 3.67 10.10
C ARG A 66 0.37 2.44 10.01
N HIS A 67 -0.21 1.24 10.09
CA HIS A 67 0.54 -0.01 10.03
C HIS A 67 1.24 -0.20 8.68
N VAL A 68 0.61 0.22 7.57
CA VAL A 68 1.25 0.21 6.25
C VAL A 68 2.44 1.18 6.21
N TYR A 69 2.26 2.43 6.65
CA TYR A 69 3.36 3.41 6.69
C TYR A 69 4.53 2.94 7.56
N GLU A 70 4.28 2.32 8.71
CA GLU A 70 5.33 1.81 9.61
C GLU A 70 6.19 0.69 8.98
N HIS A 71 5.72 0.04 7.91
CA HIS A 71 6.37 -1.14 7.33
C HIS A 71 6.66 -1.05 5.82
N ALA A 72 6.39 0.08 5.19
CA ALA A 72 6.58 0.23 3.74
C ALA A 72 8.04 0.58 3.40
N THR A 73 8.92 -0.42 3.27
CA THR A 73 10.39 -0.26 3.11
C THR A 73 10.86 -0.01 1.66
N GLY A 74 9.95 0.25 0.73
CA GLY A 74 10.27 0.39 -0.69
C GLY A 74 9.76 1.71 -1.28
N ASP A 75 9.16 1.64 -2.46
CA ASP A 75 8.56 2.81 -3.09
C ASP A 75 7.11 2.98 -2.63
N VAL A 76 6.81 4.17 -2.11
CA VAL A 76 5.53 4.49 -1.50
C VAL A 76 4.93 5.71 -2.18
N ILE A 77 3.73 5.54 -2.71
CA ILE A 77 2.94 6.59 -3.33
C ILE A 77 1.71 6.82 -2.47
N GLY A 78 1.64 7.99 -1.83
CA GLY A 78 0.43 8.48 -1.17
C GLY A 78 -0.34 9.42 -2.11
N THR A 79 -1.63 9.57 -1.88
CA THR A 79 -2.45 10.54 -2.63
C THR A 79 -3.22 11.44 -1.67
N CYS A 80 -3.34 12.71 -2.01
CA CYS A 80 -4.22 13.66 -1.32
C CYS A 80 -5.03 14.45 -2.36
N PHE A 81 -6.03 13.79 -2.93
CA PHE A 81 -6.90 14.36 -3.96
C PHE A 81 -8.15 15.04 -3.41
N ARG A 82 -8.35 15.00 -2.09
CA ARG A 82 -9.53 15.58 -1.44
C ARG A 82 -9.21 16.59 -0.35
N GLU A 83 -7.98 16.59 0.14
CA GLU A 83 -7.54 17.49 1.20
C GLU A 83 -6.15 18.03 0.90
N ASN A 84 -5.94 19.30 1.27
CA ASN A 84 -4.66 19.96 1.06
C ASN A 84 -3.63 19.39 2.04
N PRO A 85 -2.47 18.89 1.57
CA PRO A 85 -1.49 18.19 2.42
C PRO A 85 -0.91 19.06 3.55
N VAL A 86 -1.05 20.38 3.50
CA VAL A 86 -0.70 21.28 4.62
C VAL A 86 -1.50 20.91 5.89
N CYS A 87 -2.71 20.37 5.77
CA CYS A 87 -3.54 20.02 6.93
C CYS A 87 -2.96 18.89 7.79
N TYR A 88 -2.07 18.05 7.22
CA TYR A 88 -1.49 16.92 7.95
C TYR A 88 -0.47 17.37 9.00
N GLY A 89 0.31 18.41 8.71
CA GLY A 89 1.33 18.95 9.61
C GLY A 89 2.20 17.87 10.25
N GLU A 90 2.46 18.00 11.56
CA GLU A 90 3.26 17.03 12.33
C GLU A 90 2.57 15.67 12.53
N GLN A 91 1.28 15.57 12.21
CA GLN A 91 0.50 14.33 12.34
C GLN A 91 0.58 13.46 11.09
N ASP A 92 1.29 13.90 10.05
CA ASP A 92 1.47 13.16 8.81
C ASP A 92 2.05 11.77 9.07
N LEU A 93 1.34 10.73 8.63
CA LEU A 93 1.76 9.34 8.82
C LEU A 93 3.01 8.98 8.01
N ALA A 94 3.37 9.78 7.00
CA ALA A 94 4.62 9.62 6.26
C ALA A 94 5.87 9.70 7.16
N ARG A 95 5.77 10.34 8.35
CA ARG A 95 6.86 10.35 9.34
C ARG A 95 7.21 8.98 9.92
N LEU A 96 6.32 8.00 9.77
CA LEU A 96 6.50 6.63 10.25
C LEU A 96 7.23 5.75 9.23
N LEU A 97 7.52 6.27 8.04
CA LEU A 97 8.19 5.52 6.99
C LEU A 97 9.57 5.04 7.43
N PRO A 98 9.96 3.81 7.07
CA PRO A 98 11.34 3.35 7.15
C PRO A 98 12.29 4.31 6.42
N LYS A 99 13.51 4.47 6.94
CA LYS A 99 14.51 5.43 6.41
C LYS A 99 14.91 5.17 4.96
N ASP A 100 14.79 3.94 4.51
CA ASP A 100 15.12 3.46 3.17
C ASP A 100 13.95 3.57 2.18
N ALA A 101 12.76 3.94 2.66
CA ALA A 101 11.60 4.12 1.80
C ALA A 101 11.68 5.41 0.97
N SER A 102 11.28 5.35 -0.29
CA SER A 102 10.97 6.54 -1.08
C SER A 102 9.51 6.89 -0.91
N PHE A 103 9.21 8.19 -0.80
CA PHE A 103 7.84 8.66 -0.67
C PHE A 103 7.52 9.71 -1.72
N THR A 104 6.43 9.51 -2.44
CA THR A 104 5.84 10.55 -3.29
C THR A 104 4.39 10.72 -2.97
N ARG A 105 3.95 11.97 -2.79
CA ARG A 105 2.54 12.30 -2.62
C ARG A 105 1.99 12.93 -3.89
N LEU A 106 0.91 12.38 -4.42
CA LEU A 106 0.20 12.92 -5.57
C LEU A 106 -0.96 13.79 -5.13
N THR A 107 -1.09 14.96 -5.74
CA THR A 107 -2.21 15.88 -5.55
C THR A 107 -2.61 16.52 -6.87
N THR A 108 -3.50 17.52 -6.85
CA THR A 108 -3.89 18.30 -8.03
C THR A 108 -3.88 19.77 -7.70
N ASP A 109 -3.74 20.63 -8.72
CA ASP A 109 -3.77 22.09 -8.57
C ASP A 109 -5.07 22.59 -7.92
N SER A 110 -6.17 21.86 -8.09
CA SER A 110 -7.46 22.19 -7.48
C SER A 110 -7.52 21.96 -5.97
N VAL A 111 -6.59 21.18 -5.42
CA VAL A 111 -6.55 20.78 -4.01
C VAL A 111 -5.37 21.42 -3.28
N CYS A 112 -4.22 21.46 -3.94
CA CYS A 112 -2.98 22.00 -3.38
C CYS A 112 -2.39 23.02 -4.36
N THR A 113 -2.39 24.28 -3.94
CA THR A 113 -1.74 25.35 -4.70
C THR A 113 -0.22 25.18 -4.69
N ASP A 114 0.51 25.78 -5.62
CA ASP A 114 1.97 25.71 -5.63
C ASP A 114 2.61 26.22 -4.33
N THR A 115 2.05 27.27 -3.72
CA THR A 115 2.50 27.80 -2.43
C THR A 115 2.34 26.77 -1.33
N ASP A 116 1.16 26.14 -1.24
CA ASP A 116 0.87 25.11 -0.24
C ASP A 116 1.72 23.87 -0.45
N ARG A 117 1.97 23.50 -1.71
CA ARG A 117 2.82 22.37 -2.08
C ARG A 117 4.24 22.57 -1.59
N ILE A 118 4.83 23.73 -1.83
CA ILE A 118 6.19 24.06 -1.36
C ILE A 118 6.25 24.01 0.17
N GLN A 119 5.24 24.55 0.85
CA GLN A 119 5.15 24.50 2.31
C GLN A 119 5.04 23.06 2.83
N ALA A 120 4.10 22.28 2.31
CA ALA A 120 3.87 20.91 2.73
C ALA A 120 5.07 20.01 2.41
N GLU A 121 5.71 20.18 1.25
CA GLU A 121 6.91 19.41 0.88
C GLU A 121 8.10 19.73 1.79
N THR A 122 8.26 21.00 2.17
CA THR A 122 9.32 21.41 3.11
C THR A 122 9.15 20.69 4.45
N LEU A 123 7.93 20.74 5.02
CA LEU A 123 7.62 20.07 6.28
C LEU A 123 7.73 18.55 6.17
N LEU A 124 7.27 17.96 5.06
CA LEU A 124 7.36 16.52 4.81
C LEU A 124 8.82 16.05 4.75
N LYS A 125 9.71 16.85 4.17
CA LYS A 125 11.16 16.55 4.08
C LYS A 125 11.87 16.58 5.43
N GLU A 126 11.32 17.23 6.45
CA GLU A 126 11.86 17.15 7.81
C GLU A 126 11.75 15.73 8.38
N PHE A 127 10.71 14.99 7.98
CA PHE A 127 10.47 13.61 8.42
C PHE A 127 11.01 12.57 7.44
N ALA A 128 10.86 12.82 6.14
CA ALA A 128 11.25 11.92 5.06
C ALA A 128 12.06 12.71 4.01
N PRO A 129 13.40 12.77 4.10
CA PRO A 129 14.22 13.63 3.24
C PRO A 129 14.10 13.36 1.74
N SER A 130 13.74 12.13 1.36
CA SER A 130 13.52 11.71 -0.03
C SER A 130 12.12 12.08 -0.57
N ALA A 131 11.25 12.63 0.29
CA ALA A 131 9.86 12.85 -0.04
C ALA A 131 9.63 13.99 -1.04
N LYS A 132 8.63 13.81 -1.89
CA LYS A 132 8.21 14.80 -2.89
C LYS A 132 6.69 14.91 -2.95
N ILE A 133 6.18 16.09 -3.30
CA ILE A 133 4.77 16.29 -3.63
C ILE A 133 4.66 16.67 -5.11
N ILE A 134 3.90 15.89 -5.86
CA ILE A 134 3.74 16.05 -7.32
C ILE A 134 2.28 16.41 -7.62
N ASN A 135 2.11 17.48 -8.39
CA ASN A 135 0.80 17.87 -8.91
C ASN A 135 0.55 17.11 -10.20
N VAL A 136 -0.46 16.25 -10.18
CA VAL A 136 -0.94 15.55 -11.36
C VAL A 136 -1.84 16.52 -12.13
N PRO A 137 -1.58 16.75 -13.44
CA PRO A 137 -2.40 17.62 -14.26
C PRO A 137 -3.87 17.19 -14.20
N SER A 138 -4.77 18.15 -14.03
CA SER A 138 -6.22 17.88 -13.94
C SER A 138 -6.88 17.41 -15.25
N GLY A 139 -6.09 17.22 -16.31
CA GLY A 139 -6.54 16.81 -17.64
C GLY A 139 -6.82 15.31 -17.78
N ASP A 140 -8.06 15.03 -18.14
CA ASP A 140 -8.67 13.80 -18.69
C ASP A 140 -8.28 12.41 -18.13
N TYR A 141 -9.29 11.80 -17.48
CA TYR A 141 -9.47 10.38 -17.17
C TYR A 141 -8.48 9.71 -16.21
N PHE A 142 -8.18 10.35 -15.07
CA PHE A 142 -7.56 9.63 -13.95
C PHE A 142 -8.47 9.56 -12.72
N THR A 143 -8.42 8.42 -12.02
CA THR A 143 -9.20 8.19 -10.80
C THR A 143 -8.61 8.98 -9.62
N ARG A 144 -9.40 9.88 -9.02
CA ARG A 144 -9.05 10.62 -7.80
C ARG A 144 -9.35 9.82 -6.53
N ILE A 145 -8.78 8.62 -6.46
CA ILE A 145 -8.97 7.73 -5.32
C ILE A 145 -7.88 8.02 -4.30
N ASP A 146 -8.27 8.35 -3.06
CA ASP A 146 -7.30 8.51 -1.99
C ASP A 146 -6.84 7.16 -1.45
N GLY A 147 -5.54 7.01 -1.27
CA GLY A 147 -4.92 5.80 -0.78
C GLY A 147 -3.42 5.92 -0.56
N ILE A 148 -2.84 4.79 -0.18
CA ILE A 148 -1.40 4.53 -0.14
C ILE A 148 -1.12 3.29 -0.98
N PHE A 149 -0.19 3.41 -1.90
CA PHE A 149 0.20 2.37 -2.86
C PHE A 149 1.69 2.14 -2.69
N THR A 150 2.09 0.90 -2.43
CA THR A 150 3.49 0.60 -2.15
C THR A 150 3.97 -0.64 -2.88
N GLU A 151 5.16 -0.52 -3.46
CA GLU A 151 6.04 -1.63 -3.82
C GLU A 151 7.09 -1.77 -2.71
N LEU A 152 7.09 -2.89 -2.01
CA LEU A 152 8.02 -3.19 -0.92
C LEU A 152 9.38 -3.63 -1.49
N SER A 153 10.43 -3.62 -0.67
CA SER A 153 11.79 -3.92 -1.14
C SER A 153 11.96 -5.34 -1.71
N ASP A 154 11.05 -6.27 -1.41
CA ASP A 154 11.03 -7.62 -2.00
C ASP A 154 10.18 -7.73 -3.29
N GLY A 155 9.70 -6.60 -3.81
CA GLY A 155 8.85 -6.50 -5.00
C GLY A 155 7.38 -6.88 -4.76
N THR A 156 6.97 -7.14 -3.52
CA THR A 156 5.55 -7.37 -3.19
C THR A 156 4.82 -6.06 -3.00
N HIS A 157 3.51 -6.05 -3.24
CA HIS A 157 2.73 -4.82 -3.31
C HIS A 157 1.59 -4.81 -2.29
N ILE A 158 1.36 -3.65 -1.69
CA ILE A 158 0.18 -3.33 -0.87
C ILE A 158 -0.47 -2.07 -1.43
N ALA A 159 -1.79 -2.06 -1.53
CA ALA A 159 -2.54 -0.86 -1.85
C ALA A 159 -3.67 -0.72 -0.84
N PHE A 160 -3.72 0.39 -0.12
CA PHE A 160 -4.87 0.73 0.70
C PHE A 160 -5.60 1.90 0.09
N VAL A 161 -6.90 1.75 -0.10
CA VAL A 161 -7.77 2.74 -0.71
C VAL A 161 -8.85 3.13 0.28
N THR A 162 -9.17 4.42 0.38
CA THR A 162 -10.31 4.92 1.17
C THR A 162 -11.42 5.46 0.27
N PHE A 163 -12.65 5.03 0.57
CA PHE A 163 -13.85 5.47 -0.13
C PHE A 163 -14.71 6.31 0.82
N PRO A 164 -14.79 7.63 0.62
CA PRO A 164 -15.66 8.47 1.42
C PRO A 164 -17.10 8.12 1.05
N LYS A 165 -17.94 7.90 2.07
CA LYS A 165 -19.38 7.89 1.87
C LYS A 165 -19.89 9.32 1.95
N THR A 166 -20.67 9.71 0.96
CA THR A 166 -21.23 11.06 0.75
C THR A 166 -22.27 11.51 1.79
N THR A 167 -22.50 10.77 2.88
CA THR A 167 -23.63 11.04 3.79
C THR A 167 -23.33 10.97 5.29
N THR A 168 -22.45 10.09 5.77
CA THR A 168 -22.12 9.98 7.21
C THR A 168 -20.66 9.57 7.44
N GLU A 169 -19.90 10.40 8.18
CA GLU A 169 -18.46 10.21 8.45
C GLU A 169 -18.16 8.88 9.17
N ASP A 170 -19.09 8.43 10.03
CA ASP A 170 -19.00 7.19 10.83
C ASP A 170 -18.89 5.90 10.01
N ARG A 171 -19.04 5.98 8.68
CA ARG A 171 -19.05 4.83 7.76
C ARG A 171 -18.01 4.93 6.65
N ASN A 172 -16.96 5.74 6.79
CA ASN A 172 -15.84 5.74 5.86
C ASN A 172 -15.14 4.37 5.87
N ARG A 173 -15.15 3.67 4.74
CA ARG A 173 -14.57 2.33 4.59
C ARG A 173 -13.37 2.39 3.68
N GLY A 174 -12.40 1.56 4.01
CA GLY A 174 -11.20 1.35 3.24
C GLY A 174 -11.08 -0.10 2.80
N ILE A 175 -10.34 -0.30 1.73
CA ILE A 175 -10.03 -1.62 1.20
C ILE A 175 -8.53 -1.72 1.07
N VAL A 176 -7.94 -2.71 1.74
CA VAL A 176 -6.54 -3.08 1.55
C VAL A 176 -6.49 -4.19 0.53
N PHE A 177 -5.76 -3.99 -0.55
CA PHE A 177 -5.39 -4.99 -1.53
C PHE A 177 -3.94 -5.40 -1.33
N TYR A 178 -3.62 -6.63 -1.70
CA TYR A 178 -2.26 -7.12 -1.82
C TYR A 178 -2.16 -8.08 -3.02
N GLY A 179 -0.95 -8.32 -3.52
CA GLY A 179 -0.75 -9.14 -4.72
C GLY A 179 -1.08 -8.38 -6.01
N HIS A 180 -1.71 -9.05 -6.98
CA HIS A 180 -1.85 -8.51 -8.35
C HIS A 180 -2.66 -7.22 -8.42
N THR A 181 -3.76 -7.10 -7.66
CA THR A 181 -4.57 -5.87 -7.62
C THR A 181 -3.80 -4.70 -7.03
N ALA A 182 -3.03 -4.93 -5.95
CA ALA A 182 -2.19 -3.89 -5.38
C ALA A 182 -1.10 -3.43 -6.35
N LYS A 183 -0.51 -4.38 -7.08
CA LYS A 183 0.45 -4.08 -8.14
C LYS A 183 -0.16 -3.22 -9.23
N ALA A 184 -1.36 -3.55 -9.72
CA ALA A 184 -2.04 -2.77 -10.75
C ALA A 184 -2.32 -1.32 -10.30
N PHE A 185 -2.76 -1.12 -9.06
CA PHE A 185 -2.90 0.23 -8.49
C PHE A 185 -1.57 0.97 -8.41
N PHE A 186 -0.53 0.31 -7.91
CA PHE A 186 0.79 0.92 -7.80
C PHE A 186 1.35 1.34 -9.16
N GLU A 187 1.33 0.45 -10.16
CA GLU A 187 1.79 0.76 -11.52
C GLU A 187 1.01 1.93 -12.11
N TYR A 188 -0.31 1.95 -11.96
CA TYR A 188 -1.14 3.05 -12.43
C TYR A 188 -0.75 4.41 -11.82
N TYR A 189 -0.58 4.50 -10.49
CA TYR A 189 -0.19 5.75 -9.84
C TYR A 189 1.28 6.11 -10.02
N ARG A 190 2.15 5.12 -10.21
CA ARG A 190 3.55 5.32 -10.59
C ARG A 190 3.65 5.95 -11.97
N ASP A 191 2.88 5.47 -12.94
CA ASP A 191 2.88 6.01 -14.30
C ASP A 191 2.35 7.47 -14.30
N LEU A 192 1.35 7.78 -13.47
CA LEU A 192 0.88 9.16 -13.26
C LEU A 192 1.95 10.06 -12.64
N ARG A 193 2.66 9.55 -11.62
CA ARG A 193 3.77 10.23 -10.95
C ARG A 193 4.87 10.57 -11.95
N ASP A 194 5.26 9.61 -12.77
CA ASP A 194 6.42 9.71 -13.67
C ASP A 194 6.12 10.54 -14.93
N ALA A 195 4.83 10.70 -15.28
CA ALA A 195 4.38 11.53 -16.39
C ALA A 195 4.17 13.02 -16.03
N SER A 196 4.18 13.37 -14.74
CA SER A 196 3.96 14.73 -14.23
C SER A 196 5.28 15.43 -13.91
#